data_AF-B7B588-F1
#
_entry.id   AF-B7B588-F1
#
_cell.length_a   1.000
_cell.length_b   1.000
_cell.length_c   1.000
_cell.angle_alpha   90.00
_cell.angle_beta   90.00
_cell.angle_gamma   90.00
#
_symmetry.space_group_name_H-M   'P 1'
#
loop_
_entity.id
_entity.type
_entity.pdbx_description
1 polymer ?
#
loop_
_entity_poly.entity_id
_entity_poly.type
_entity_poly.pdbx_seq_one_letter_code
_entity_poly.pdbx_strand_id
1 'polypeptide(L)'
;MNPDKTSYKDNVNPFIFDIKIPKLLSFLAERDVDAYVPGIVNLIEGGYETNKGTVALSAAEKIEKGQIAIQALADYRKAVKDKDQVAAGQARTLLDENFAYFGYGYIKDPADLVPHVGLTFYSFRVMVILGGYFILLFIVALIWSKKNKFADARWLQWASLWTIPLAYIAGQAGWIVAEVGRQPWAIQDILPTSASVSKLATSSVQTTFFVFLFLFTVLLIAEIGIMVKAIKKGPERG
;
A
#
# COMPACT_ATOMS: atom_id res chain seq x y z
N MET A 1 15.06 8.07 -6.60
CA MET A 1 14.76 7.42 -7.89
C MET A 1 15.86 7.77 -8.87
N ASN A 2 16.19 6.89 -9.80
CA ASN A 2 16.97 7.31 -10.95
C ASN A 2 16.11 8.28 -11.81
N PRO A 3 16.49 9.55 -12.00
CA PRO A 3 15.74 10.47 -12.86
C PRO A 3 15.64 9.99 -14.31
N ASP A 4 16.52 9.07 -14.73
CA ASP A 4 16.53 8.51 -16.08
C ASP A 4 15.49 7.40 -16.31
N LYS A 5 14.74 6.98 -15.27
CA LYS A 5 13.69 5.97 -15.43
C LYS A 5 12.33 6.63 -15.69
N THR A 6 11.93 6.65 -16.96
CA THR A 6 10.67 7.26 -17.42
C THR A 6 9.52 6.25 -17.59
N SER A 7 9.80 4.97 -17.84
CA SER A 7 8.81 3.93 -18.10
C SER A 7 9.22 2.56 -17.52
N TYR A 8 8.23 1.67 -17.38
CA TYR A 8 8.43 0.29 -16.91
C TYR A 8 9.23 -0.57 -17.90
N LYS A 9 9.27 -0.20 -19.19
CA LYS A 9 10.00 -0.89 -20.27
C LYS A 9 11.44 -0.43 -20.46
N ASP A 10 11.87 0.64 -19.80
CA ASP A 10 13.12 1.32 -20.19
C ASP A 10 14.39 0.55 -19.83
N ASN A 11 14.32 -0.63 -19.23
CA ASN A 11 15.47 -1.44 -18.76
C ASN A 11 16.47 -0.70 -17.84
N VAL A 12 16.19 0.55 -17.47
CA VAL A 12 16.95 1.36 -16.53
C VAL A 12 16.66 0.89 -15.11
N ASN A 13 17.70 0.83 -14.27
CA ASN A 13 17.55 0.48 -12.87
C ASN A 13 16.73 1.59 -12.14
N PRO A 14 15.62 1.29 -11.45
CA PRO A 14 14.79 2.31 -10.81
C PRO A 14 15.51 3.10 -9.70
N PHE A 15 16.62 2.57 -9.20
CA PHE A 15 17.29 3.06 -8.00
C PHE A 15 18.77 3.35 -8.26
N ILE A 16 19.23 4.47 -7.72
CA ILE A 16 20.64 4.92 -7.78
C ILE A 16 21.51 4.07 -6.84
N PHE A 17 20.93 3.49 -5.79
CA PHE A 17 21.60 2.64 -4.81
C PHE A 17 20.71 1.44 -4.49
N ASP A 18 21.26 0.23 -4.61
CA ASP A 18 20.50 -1.01 -4.46
C ASP A 18 21.27 -2.00 -3.58
N ILE A 19 20.87 -2.08 -2.30
CA ILE A 19 21.35 -3.12 -1.38
C ILE A 19 20.30 -4.23 -1.42
N LYS A 20 20.70 -5.41 -1.92
CA LYS A 20 19.88 -6.63 -1.99
C LYS A 20 20.45 -7.70 -1.09
N ILE A 21 19.58 -8.39 -0.37
CA ILE A 21 19.91 -9.64 0.34
C ILE A 21 19.37 -10.77 -0.54
N PRO A 22 20.22 -11.67 -1.08
CA PRO A 22 19.78 -12.74 -1.95
C PRO A 22 18.72 -13.63 -1.27
N LYS A 23 17.73 -14.10 -2.03
CA LYS A 23 16.68 -15.06 -1.61
C LYS A 23 15.75 -14.62 -0.46
N LEU A 24 15.98 -13.48 0.17
CA LEU A 24 15.14 -12.97 1.26
C LEU A 24 13.70 -12.69 0.78
N LEU A 25 13.54 -12.13 -0.41
CA LEU A 25 12.22 -11.83 -0.98
C LEU A 25 11.44 -13.10 -1.33
N SER A 26 12.08 -14.10 -1.94
CA SER A 26 11.45 -15.40 -2.23
C SER A 26 10.96 -16.07 -0.94
N PHE A 27 11.81 -16.10 0.10
CA PHE A 27 11.45 -16.65 1.39
C PHE A 27 10.31 -15.89 2.08
N LEU A 28 10.31 -14.56 2.05
CA LEU A 28 9.24 -13.76 2.69
C LEU A 28 7.92 -13.83 1.93
N ALA A 29 7.95 -13.86 0.60
CA ALA A 29 6.76 -13.87 -0.23
C ALA A 29 6.09 -15.25 -0.28
N GLU A 30 6.88 -16.30 -0.51
CA GLU A 30 6.38 -17.63 -0.86
C GLU A 30 6.74 -18.69 0.18
N ARG A 31 7.50 -18.33 1.22
CA ARG A 31 8.04 -19.25 2.24
C ARG A 31 8.94 -20.34 1.65
N ASP A 32 9.43 -20.12 0.43
CA ASP A 32 10.36 -20.96 -0.32
C ASP A 32 11.50 -20.09 -0.86
N VAL A 33 12.73 -20.53 -0.62
CA VAL A 33 13.95 -19.82 -1.00
C VAL A 33 14.24 -19.84 -2.50
N ASP A 34 13.69 -20.82 -3.22
CA ASP A 34 13.91 -20.99 -4.67
C ASP A 34 12.68 -20.60 -5.50
N ALA A 35 11.61 -20.12 -4.84
CA ALA A 35 10.43 -19.62 -5.52
C ALA A 35 10.73 -18.40 -6.40
N TYR A 36 10.15 -18.41 -7.60
CA TYR A 36 10.26 -17.34 -8.57
C TYR A 36 9.36 -16.16 -8.16
N VAL A 37 9.94 -14.97 -8.04
CA VAL A 37 9.21 -13.73 -7.75
C VAL A 37 9.14 -12.89 -9.02
N PRO A 38 7.94 -12.68 -9.60
CA PRO A 38 7.80 -11.93 -10.84
C PRO A 38 8.14 -10.45 -10.63
N GLY A 39 8.86 -9.87 -11.60
CA GLY A 39 9.09 -8.43 -11.66
C GLY A 39 7.89 -7.69 -12.27
N ILE A 40 7.91 -6.34 -12.19
CA ILE A 40 6.83 -5.48 -12.70
C ILE A 40 6.53 -5.74 -14.18
N VAL A 41 7.56 -5.95 -15.01
CA VAL A 41 7.38 -6.24 -16.44
C VAL A 41 6.61 -7.54 -16.64
N ASN A 42 6.97 -8.60 -15.90
CA ASN A 42 6.29 -9.89 -15.97
C ASN A 42 4.83 -9.80 -15.47
N LEU A 43 4.53 -8.90 -14.53
CA LEU A 43 3.17 -8.65 -14.05
C LEU A 43 2.28 -7.97 -15.11
N ILE A 44 2.86 -7.15 -15.99
CA ILE A 44 2.14 -6.46 -17.05
C ILE A 44 2.03 -7.34 -18.30
N GLU A 45 3.13 -7.96 -18.71
CA GLU A 45 3.20 -8.74 -19.94
C GLU A 45 2.64 -10.16 -19.76
N GLY A 46 2.52 -10.64 -18.52
CA GLY A 46 2.03 -11.98 -18.22
C GLY A 46 3.02 -13.08 -18.62
N GLY A 47 2.54 -14.31 -18.75
CA GLY A 47 3.31 -15.42 -19.33
C GLY A 47 4.29 -16.12 -18.38
N TYR A 48 4.38 -15.69 -17.11
CA TYR A 48 5.15 -16.41 -16.09
C TYR A 48 4.28 -17.47 -15.39
N GLU A 49 4.93 -18.55 -14.95
CA GLU A 49 4.28 -19.59 -14.16
C GLU A 49 4.08 -19.08 -12.73
N THR A 50 2.83 -19.08 -12.29
CA THR A 50 2.52 -18.83 -10.88
C THR A 50 2.90 -20.07 -10.07
N ASN A 51 3.21 -19.94 -8.78
CA ASN A 51 3.45 -21.08 -7.88
C ASN A 51 2.27 -22.07 -7.77
N LYS A 52 1.12 -21.71 -8.35
CA LYS A 52 -0.07 -22.56 -8.50
C LYS A 52 -0.11 -23.35 -9.82
N GLY A 53 0.95 -23.28 -10.63
CA GLY A 53 1.05 -23.97 -11.93
C GLY A 53 0.23 -23.34 -13.06
N THR A 54 -0.38 -22.18 -12.84
CA THR A 54 -1.17 -21.46 -13.86
C THR A 54 -0.35 -20.36 -14.51
N VAL A 55 -0.46 -20.22 -15.83
CA VAL A 55 0.14 -19.10 -16.58
C VAL A 55 -0.59 -17.81 -16.21
N ALA A 56 0.16 -16.81 -15.76
CA ALA A 56 -0.41 -15.52 -15.43
C ALA A 56 -0.88 -14.79 -16.70
N LEU A 57 -2.16 -14.37 -16.71
CA LEU A 57 -2.73 -13.55 -17.78
C LEU A 57 -2.02 -12.19 -17.83
N SER A 58 -1.82 -11.68 -19.05
CA SER A 58 -1.31 -10.34 -19.29
C SER A 58 -2.30 -9.27 -18.82
N ALA A 59 -1.80 -8.06 -18.54
CA ALA A 59 -2.65 -6.93 -18.19
C ALA A 59 -3.66 -6.60 -19.30
N ALA A 60 -3.28 -6.77 -20.57
CA ALA A 60 -4.16 -6.54 -21.71
C ALA A 60 -5.35 -7.52 -21.73
N GLU A 61 -5.09 -8.82 -21.53
CA GLU A 61 -6.14 -9.84 -21.45
C GLU A 61 -7.06 -9.61 -20.25
N LYS A 62 -6.52 -9.16 -19.11
CA LYS A 62 -7.33 -8.79 -17.94
C LYS A 62 -8.25 -7.61 -18.22
N ILE A 63 -7.76 -6.58 -18.93
CA ILE A 63 -8.56 -5.42 -19.33
C ILE A 63 -9.69 -5.85 -20.27
N GLU A 64 -9.40 -6.70 -21.26
CA GLU A 64 -10.40 -7.24 -22.19
C GLU A 64 -11.50 -8.01 -21.44
N LYS A 65 -11.12 -8.93 -20.54
CA LYS A 65 -12.08 -9.66 -19.70
C LYS A 65 -12.89 -8.73 -18.80
N GLY A 66 -12.27 -7.68 -18.27
CA GLY A 66 -12.95 -6.66 -17.49
C GLY A 66 -14.00 -5.90 -18.31
N GLN A 67 -13.69 -5.55 -19.57
CA GLN A 67 -14.66 -4.90 -20.47
C GLN A 67 -15.85 -5.81 -20.79
N ILE A 68 -15.59 -7.10 -21.02
CA ILE A 68 -16.64 -8.11 -21.20
C ILE A 68 -17.52 -8.17 -19.95
N ALA A 69 -16.94 -8.16 -18.75
CA ALA A 69 -17.70 -8.19 -17.50
C ALA A 69 -18.59 -6.94 -17.32
N ILE A 70 -18.09 -5.75 -17.67
CA ILE A 70 -18.87 -4.51 -17.62
C ILE A 70 -20.04 -4.56 -18.62
N GLN A 71 -19.78 -5.05 -19.83
CA GLN A 71 -20.82 -5.20 -20.85
C GLN A 71 -21.87 -6.23 -20.41
N ALA A 72 -21.44 -7.38 -19.90
CA ALA A 72 -22.32 -8.43 -19.36
C ALA A 72 -23.21 -7.89 -18.22
N LEU A 73 -22.69 -7.02 -17.35
CA LEU A 73 -23.48 -6.37 -16.31
C LEU A 73 -24.52 -5.40 -16.90
N ALA A 74 -24.17 -4.64 -17.95
CA ALA A 74 -25.10 -3.75 -18.63
C ALA A 74 -26.23 -4.53 -19.31
N ASP A 75 -25.88 -5.64 -19.98
CA ASP A 75 -26.82 -6.52 -20.67
C ASP A 75 -27.73 -7.24 -19.67
N TYR A 76 -27.19 -7.69 -18.53
CA TYR A 76 -27.98 -8.25 -17.43
C TYR A 76 -29.01 -7.24 -16.91
N ARG A 77 -28.58 -5.99 -16.64
CA ARG A 77 -29.48 -4.92 -16.18
C ARG A 77 -30.59 -4.63 -17.18
N LYS A 78 -30.26 -4.64 -18.48
CA LYS A 78 -31.24 -4.44 -19.55
C LYS A 78 -32.23 -5.61 -19.64
N ALA A 79 -31.75 -6.85 -19.65
CA ALA A 79 -32.59 -8.05 -19.69
C ALA A 79 -33.54 -8.15 -18.49
N VAL A 80 -33.06 -7.81 -17.29
CA VAL A 80 -33.90 -7.74 -16.07
C VAL A 80 -34.99 -6.67 -16.21
N LYS A 81 -34.66 -5.50 -16.77
CA LYS A 81 -35.65 -4.43 -17.03
C LYS A 81 -36.70 -4.86 -18.06
N ASP A 82 -36.26 -5.57 -19.09
CA ASP A 82 -37.11 -6.09 -20.17
C ASP A 82 -37.85 -7.40 -19.78
N LYS A 83 -37.63 -7.89 -18.54
CA LYS A 83 -38.19 -9.13 -17.96
C LYS A 83 -37.82 -10.42 -18.72
N ASP A 84 -36.76 -10.38 -19.53
CA ASP A 84 -36.25 -11.56 -20.23
C ASP A 84 -35.34 -12.38 -19.30
N GLN A 85 -35.88 -13.47 -18.77
CA GLN A 85 -35.20 -14.36 -17.82
C GLN A 85 -34.08 -15.18 -18.49
N VAL A 86 -34.17 -15.46 -19.78
CA VAL A 86 -33.19 -16.29 -20.49
C VAL A 86 -31.95 -15.47 -20.80
N ALA A 87 -32.13 -14.27 -21.34
CA ALA A 87 -31.04 -13.33 -21.57
C ALA A 87 -30.36 -12.90 -20.25
N ALA A 88 -31.14 -12.71 -19.18
CA ALA A 88 -30.59 -12.42 -17.86
C ALA A 88 -29.74 -13.57 -17.30
N GLY A 89 -30.15 -14.83 -17.47
CA GLY A 89 -29.37 -15.98 -17.04
C GLY A 89 -28.02 -16.11 -17.78
N GLN A 90 -28.01 -15.88 -19.10
CA GLN A 90 -26.79 -15.92 -19.90
C GLN A 90 -25.82 -14.80 -19.54
N ALA A 91 -26.32 -13.56 -19.45
CA ALA A 91 -25.51 -12.40 -19.08
C ALA A 91 -24.93 -12.53 -17.66
N ARG A 92 -25.67 -13.14 -16.73
CA ARG A 92 -25.18 -13.43 -15.37
C ARG A 92 -24.04 -14.44 -15.37
N THR A 93 -24.16 -15.52 -16.15
CA THR A 93 -23.10 -16.54 -16.24
C THR A 93 -21.82 -15.92 -16.80
N LEU A 94 -21.94 -15.14 -17.88
CA LEU A 94 -20.81 -14.43 -18.48
C LEU A 94 -20.17 -13.40 -17.53
N LEU A 95 -20.99 -12.73 -16.72
CA LEU A 95 -20.52 -11.84 -15.67
C LEU A 95 -19.75 -12.61 -14.60
N ASP A 96 -20.30 -13.69 -14.07
CA ASP A 96 -19.70 -14.48 -12.99
C ASP A 96 -18.33 -15.07 -13.40
N GLU A 97 -18.18 -15.49 -14.67
CA GLU A 97 -16.92 -15.99 -15.22
C GLU A 97 -15.81 -14.94 -15.30
N ASN A 98 -16.18 -13.68 -15.58
CA ASN A 98 -15.22 -12.59 -15.80
C ASN A 98 -15.15 -11.60 -14.62
N PHE A 99 -15.96 -11.80 -13.58
CA PHE A 99 -16.11 -10.88 -12.45
C PHE A 99 -14.79 -10.62 -11.73
N ALA A 100 -13.90 -11.60 -11.68
CA ALA A 100 -12.57 -11.48 -11.08
C ALA A 100 -11.72 -10.36 -11.71
N TYR A 101 -12.01 -9.95 -12.96
CA TYR A 101 -11.29 -8.90 -13.68
C TYR A 101 -12.13 -7.63 -13.88
N PHE A 102 -13.29 -7.52 -13.24
CA PHE A 102 -14.26 -6.44 -13.47
C PHE A 102 -13.63 -5.05 -13.37
N GLY A 103 -12.79 -4.83 -12.36
CA GLY A 103 -12.15 -3.53 -12.14
C GLY A 103 -11.15 -3.13 -13.22
N TYR A 104 -10.53 -4.11 -13.90
CA TYR A 104 -9.60 -3.86 -14.99
C TYR A 104 -10.27 -3.23 -16.21
N GLY A 105 -11.58 -3.43 -16.39
CA GLY A 105 -12.32 -2.86 -17.52
C GLY A 105 -12.41 -1.33 -17.51
N TYR A 106 -12.12 -0.69 -16.37
CA TYR A 106 -12.07 0.78 -16.25
C TYR A 106 -10.67 1.37 -16.51
N ILE A 107 -9.66 0.52 -16.70
CA ILE A 107 -8.26 0.93 -16.89
C ILE A 107 -7.98 1.03 -18.39
N LYS A 108 -7.35 2.13 -18.81
CA LYS A 108 -7.08 2.43 -20.22
C LYS A 108 -5.67 2.05 -20.65
N ASP A 109 -4.69 2.29 -19.79
CA ASP A 109 -3.29 1.95 -20.04
C ASP A 109 -2.83 0.90 -19.02
N PRO A 110 -2.26 -0.24 -19.46
CA PRO A 110 -1.58 -1.19 -18.58
C PRO A 110 -0.51 -0.57 -17.68
N ALA A 111 0.10 0.56 -18.07
CA ALA A 111 1.07 1.28 -17.25
C ALA A 111 0.47 1.83 -15.95
N ASP A 112 -0.83 2.19 -15.95
CA ASP A 112 -1.53 2.75 -14.79
C ASP A 112 -1.75 1.71 -13.67
N LEU A 113 -1.55 0.42 -13.96
CA LEU A 113 -1.58 -0.65 -12.98
C LEU A 113 -0.37 -0.62 -12.04
N VAL A 114 0.71 0.07 -12.43
CA VAL A 114 1.93 0.12 -11.63
C VAL A 114 1.81 1.23 -10.58
N PRO A 115 1.80 0.90 -9.28
CA PRO A 115 1.81 1.92 -8.23
C PRO A 115 3.12 2.71 -8.26
N HIS A 116 3.14 3.84 -7.55
CA HIS A 116 4.34 4.69 -7.51
C HIS A 116 5.51 4.01 -6.77
N VAL A 117 6.32 3.27 -7.51
CA VAL A 117 7.33 2.32 -7.00
C VAL A 117 8.34 2.97 -6.06
N GLY A 118 8.78 4.20 -6.36
CA GLY A 118 9.81 4.85 -5.55
C GLY A 118 9.31 5.20 -4.15
N LEU A 119 8.10 5.77 -4.03
CA LEU A 119 7.53 6.09 -2.72
C LEU A 119 7.33 4.82 -1.89
N THR A 120 6.77 3.75 -2.49
CA THR A 120 6.61 2.47 -1.80
C THR A 120 7.96 1.88 -1.37
N PHE A 121 8.98 1.93 -2.24
CA PHE A 121 10.31 1.40 -1.96
C PHE A 121 11.02 2.13 -0.81
N TYR A 122 11.05 3.46 -0.81
CA TYR A 122 11.70 4.22 0.26
C TYR A 122 10.95 4.11 1.58
N SER A 123 9.61 4.17 1.55
CA SER A 123 8.78 3.98 2.74
C SER A 123 8.98 2.59 3.35
N PHE A 124 9.07 1.54 2.52
CA PHE A 124 9.37 0.19 2.99
C PHE A 124 10.73 0.11 3.69
N ARG A 125 11.78 0.72 3.12
CA ARG A 125 13.11 0.75 3.75
C ARG A 125 13.10 1.48 5.09
N VAL A 126 12.46 2.65 5.15
CA VAL A 126 12.33 3.41 6.42
C VAL A 126 11.61 2.56 7.46
N MET A 127 10.50 1.91 7.09
CA MET A 127 9.75 1.03 7.98
C MET A 127 10.61 -0.13 8.51
N VAL A 128 11.29 -0.86 7.63
CA VAL A 128 12.11 -2.03 8.00
C VAL A 128 13.33 -1.62 8.84
N ILE A 129 14.00 -0.53 8.48
CA ILE A 129 15.16 -0.02 9.24
C ILE A 129 14.73 0.40 10.64
N LEU A 130 13.64 1.16 10.77
CA LEU A 130 13.14 1.58 12.08
C LEU A 130 12.60 0.41 12.90
N GLY A 131 11.93 -0.55 12.27
CA GLY A 131 11.48 -1.79 12.94
C GLY A 131 12.65 -2.60 13.50
N GLY A 132 13.71 -2.79 12.70
CA GLY A 132 14.94 -3.44 13.16
C GLY A 132 15.64 -2.66 14.28
N TYR A 133 15.70 -1.33 14.17
CA TYR A 133 16.21 -0.45 15.22
C TYR A 133 15.42 -0.61 16.53
N PHE A 134 14.09 -0.67 16.49
CA PHE A 134 13.27 -0.84 17.69
C PHE A 134 13.55 -2.19 18.37
N ILE A 135 13.61 -3.28 17.60
CA ILE A 135 13.93 -4.61 18.15
C ILE A 135 15.28 -4.59 18.86
N LEU A 136 16.31 -4.02 18.22
CA LEU A 136 17.65 -3.92 18.80
C LEU A 136 17.65 -3.05 20.06
N LEU A 137 16.98 -1.89 20.02
CA LEU A 137 16.85 -1.00 21.16
C LEU A 137 16.18 -1.70 22.35
N PHE A 138 15.09 -2.43 22.12
CA PHE A 138 14.40 -3.18 23.18
C PHE A 138 15.26 -4.31 23.75
N ILE A 139 16.01 -5.05 22.92
CA ILE A 139 16.94 -6.08 23.40
C ILE A 139 18.01 -5.45 24.31
N VAL A 140 18.63 -4.36 23.87
CA VAL A 140 19.65 -3.65 24.65
C VAL A 140 19.06 -3.08 25.94
N ALA A 141 17.88 -2.47 25.87
CA ALA A 141 17.17 -1.94 27.03
C ALA A 141 16.86 -3.03 28.06
N LEU A 142 16.40 -4.21 27.62
CA LEU A 142 16.13 -5.36 28.48
C LEU A 142 17.40 -5.88 29.17
N ILE A 143 18.53 -5.97 28.45
CA ILE A 143 19.80 -6.41 29.03
C ILE A 143 20.26 -5.44 30.13
N TRP A 144 20.17 -4.12 29.89
CA TRP A 144 20.57 -3.11 30.87
C TRP A 144 19.61 -3.00 32.05
N SER A 145 18.31 -3.21 31.80
CA SER A 145 17.28 -3.31 32.83
C SER A 145 17.55 -4.48 33.77
N LYS A 146 17.83 -5.68 33.24
CA LYS A 146 18.19 -6.86 34.05
C LYS A 146 19.47 -6.67 34.87
N LYS A 147 20.38 -5.81 34.43
CA LYS A 147 21.61 -5.48 35.15
C LYS A 147 21.43 -4.35 36.17
N ASN A 148 20.23 -3.79 36.34
CA ASN A 148 19.94 -2.60 37.16
C ASN A 148 20.82 -1.37 36.82
N LYS A 149 21.36 -1.29 35.60
CA LYS A 149 22.23 -0.18 35.13
C LYS A 149 21.53 0.78 34.18
N PHE A 150 20.20 0.72 34.09
CA PHE A 150 19.42 1.55 33.17
C PHE A 150 19.50 3.05 33.54
N ALA A 151 19.54 3.35 34.85
CA ALA A 151 19.68 4.72 35.34
C ALA A 151 21.04 5.37 34.97
N ASP A 152 22.09 4.55 34.84
CA ASP A 152 23.45 5.03 34.55
C ASP A 152 23.69 5.23 33.04
N ALA A 153 22.90 4.60 32.19
CA ALA A 153 23.05 4.64 30.74
C ALA A 153 22.35 5.85 30.11
N ARG A 154 22.90 7.05 30.29
CA ARG A 154 22.34 8.30 29.71
C ARG A 154 22.11 8.22 28.20
N TRP A 155 23.00 7.56 27.46
CA TRP A 155 22.86 7.39 26.00
C TRP A 155 21.59 6.60 25.64
N LEU A 156 21.23 5.59 26.45
CA LEU A 156 20.06 4.76 26.24
C LEU A 156 18.76 5.52 26.56
N GLN A 157 18.80 6.42 27.54
CA GLN A 157 17.69 7.32 27.87
C GLN A 157 17.43 8.31 26.73
N TRP A 158 18.49 8.92 26.17
CA TRP A 158 18.38 9.78 25.00
C TRP A 158 17.88 9.03 23.76
N ALA A 159 18.41 7.83 23.50
CA ALA A 159 17.92 6.99 22.40
C ALA A 159 16.43 6.64 22.56
N SER A 160 15.99 6.33 23.79
CA SER A 160 14.58 6.05 24.09
C SER A 160 13.69 7.28 23.86
N LEU A 161 14.15 8.48 24.22
CA LEU A 161 13.42 9.73 23.97
C LEU A 161 13.23 9.98 22.47
N TRP A 162 14.29 9.84 21.67
CA TRP A 162 14.22 10.02 20.21
C TRP A 162 13.43 8.92 19.50
N THR A 163 13.21 7.78 20.16
CA THR A 163 12.40 6.69 19.60
C THR A 163 10.92 7.05 19.52
N ILE A 164 10.43 7.98 20.34
CA ILE A 164 9.03 8.43 20.32
C ILE A 164 8.61 8.95 18.92
N PRO A 165 9.23 10.00 18.36
CA PRO A 165 8.87 10.48 17.02
C PRO A 165 9.18 9.45 15.92
N LEU A 166 10.23 8.64 16.08
CA LEU A 166 10.57 7.61 15.10
C LEU A 166 9.49 6.54 14.98
N ALA A 167 8.81 6.18 16.08
CA ALA A 167 7.70 5.24 16.05
C ALA A 167 6.53 5.74 15.19
N TYR A 168 6.20 7.04 15.28
CA TYR A 168 5.19 7.66 14.43
C TYR A 168 5.60 7.64 12.95
N ILE A 169 6.86 7.95 12.64
CA ILE A 169 7.38 7.92 11.26
C ILE A 169 7.31 6.49 10.69
N ALA A 170 7.71 5.48 11.47
CA ALA A 170 7.64 4.09 11.06
C ALA A 170 6.19 3.65 10.78
N GLY A 171 5.25 4.07 11.62
CA GLY A 171 3.83 3.81 11.44
C GLY A 171 3.28 4.43 10.15
N GLN A 172 3.58 5.71 9.90
CA GLN A 172 3.15 6.39 8.67
C GLN A 172 3.80 5.77 7.42
N ALA A 173 5.08 5.40 7.49
CA ALA A 173 5.76 4.71 6.40
C ALA A 173 5.09 3.36 6.07
N GLY A 174 4.67 2.59 7.09
CA GLY A 174 3.92 1.36 6.90
C GLY A 174 2.56 1.57 6.21
N TRP A 175 1.81 2.60 6.62
CA TRP A 175 0.57 2.99 5.94
C TRP A 175 0.78 3.41 4.49
N ILE A 176 1.84 4.18 4.21
CA ILE A 176 2.19 4.57 2.84
C ILE A 176 2.47 3.32 1.99
N VAL A 177 3.23 2.35 2.50
CA VAL A 177 3.50 1.10 1.79
C VAL A 177 2.20 0.33 1.49
N ALA A 178 1.30 0.23 2.47
CA ALA A 178 0.04 -0.49 2.30
C ALA A 178 -0.93 0.19 1.32
N GLU A 179 -1.11 1.51 1.43
CA GLU A 179 -2.09 2.24 0.61
C GLU A 179 -1.56 2.60 -0.77
N VAL A 180 -0.32 3.06 -0.86
CA VAL A 180 0.29 3.39 -2.17
C VAL A 180 0.62 2.11 -2.93
N GLY A 181 1.05 1.05 -2.23
CA GLY A 181 1.33 -0.25 -2.85
C GLY A 181 0.10 -0.90 -3.49
N ARG A 182 -1.10 -0.54 -3.03
CA ARG A 182 -2.38 -1.04 -3.55
C ARG A 182 -2.96 -0.19 -4.68
N GLN A 183 -2.42 1.00 -4.94
CA GLN A 183 -2.87 1.79 -6.10
C GLN A 183 -2.67 0.98 -7.40
N PRO A 184 -3.61 1.04 -8.36
CA PRO A 184 -4.76 1.94 -8.46
C PRO A 184 -6.06 1.41 -7.84
N TRP A 185 -6.01 0.45 -6.92
CA TRP A 185 -7.20 -0.27 -6.43
C TRP A 185 -7.78 0.32 -5.14
N ALA A 186 -9.08 0.62 -5.16
CA ALA A 186 -9.87 0.89 -3.95
C ALA A 186 -10.44 -0.40 -3.34
N ILE A 187 -10.79 -1.37 -4.19
CA ILE A 187 -10.99 -2.78 -3.85
C ILE A 187 -10.18 -3.57 -4.88
N GLN A 188 -9.30 -4.45 -4.40
CA GLN A 188 -8.36 -5.19 -5.23
C GLN A 188 -9.10 -5.87 -6.40
N ASP A 189 -8.61 -5.65 -7.63
CA ASP A 189 -9.10 -6.22 -8.90
C ASP A 189 -10.55 -5.90 -9.31
N ILE A 190 -11.37 -5.36 -8.39
CA ILE A 190 -12.81 -5.13 -8.58
C ILE A 190 -13.16 -3.66 -8.78
N LEU A 191 -12.55 -2.77 -8.01
CA LEU A 191 -12.92 -1.35 -8.03
C LEU A 191 -11.67 -0.46 -8.01
N PRO A 192 -11.33 0.19 -9.14
CA PRO A 192 -10.23 1.14 -9.16
C PRO A 192 -10.61 2.46 -8.48
N THR A 193 -9.59 3.17 -7.99
CA THR A 193 -9.74 4.46 -7.32
C THR A 193 -10.35 5.50 -8.25
N SER A 194 -9.99 5.50 -9.53
CA SER A 194 -10.57 6.39 -10.56
C SER A 194 -12.08 6.24 -10.73
N ALA A 195 -12.61 5.02 -10.58
CA ALA A 195 -14.05 4.73 -10.66
C ALA A 195 -14.77 4.97 -9.32
N SER A 196 -14.03 5.06 -8.21
CA SER A 196 -14.58 5.24 -6.86
C SER A 196 -14.83 6.70 -6.48
N VAL A 197 -14.36 7.67 -7.28
CA VAL A 197 -14.48 9.09 -6.94
C VAL A 197 -15.90 9.62 -7.21
N SER A 198 -16.50 10.21 -6.17
CA SER A 198 -17.78 10.92 -6.28
C SER A 198 -17.67 12.14 -7.20
N LYS A 199 -18.71 12.37 -8.03
CA LYS A 199 -18.82 13.56 -8.89
C LYS A 199 -19.15 14.80 -8.04
N LEU A 200 -18.15 15.37 -7.39
CA LEU A 200 -18.25 16.61 -6.61
C LEU A 200 -17.49 17.75 -7.29
N ALA A 201 -17.91 18.98 -7.04
CA ALA A 201 -17.17 20.15 -7.48
C ALA A 201 -15.81 20.22 -6.77
N THR A 202 -14.73 20.43 -7.53
CA THR A 202 -13.35 20.52 -7.02
C THR A 202 -13.23 21.55 -5.90
N SER A 203 -13.95 22.67 -6.00
CA SER A 203 -13.96 23.74 -5.00
C SER A 203 -14.47 23.25 -3.63
N SER A 204 -15.56 22.47 -3.60
CA SER A 204 -16.10 21.92 -2.35
C SER A 204 -15.12 20.99 -1.65
N VAL A 205 -14.40 20.15 -2.42
CA VAL A 205 -13.39 19.23 -1.87
C VAL A 205 -12.19 20.00 -1.31
N GLN A 206 -11.73 21.04 -2.00
CA GLN A 206 -10.63 21.89 -1.52
C GLN A 206 -11.01 22.63 -0.24
N THR A 207 -12.20 23.22 -0.19
CA THR A 207 -12.66 23.94 0.99
C THR A 207 -12.74 23.03 2.21
N THR A 208 -13.37 21.86 2.09
CA THR A 208 -13.47 20.91 3.22
C THR A 208 -12.10 20.39 3.65
N PHE A 209 -11.20 20.12 2.70
CA PHE A 209 -9.82 19.73 2.99
C PHE A 209 -9.12 20.78 3.87
N PHE A 210 -9.15 22.06 3.51
CA PHE A 210 -8.49 23.11 4.29
C PHE A 210 -9.15 23.35 5.65
N VAL A 211 -10.47 23.21 5.75
CA VAL A 211 -11.20 23.28 7.03
C VAL A 211 -10.73 22.16 7.96
N PHE A 212 -10.70 20.92 7.49
CA PHE A 212 -10.22 19.79 8.30
C PHE A 212 -8.73 19.90 8.62
N LEU A 213 -7.91 20.35 7.67
CA LEU A 213 -6.48 20.58 7.90
C LEU A 213 -6.26 21.59 9.03
N PHE A 214 -6.96 22.72 8.99
CA PHE A 214 -6.88 23.73 10.04
C PHE A 214 -7.34 23.18 11.39
N LEU A 215 -8.50 22.51 11.43
CA LEU A 215 -9.07 21.96 12.65
C LEU A 215 -8.15 20.92 13.30
N PHE A 216 -7.64 19.96 12.52
CA PHE A 216 -6.73 18.93 13.02
C PHE A 216 -5.37 19.51 13.44
N THR A 217 -4.90 20.57 12.78
CA THR A 217 -3.66 21.25 13.18
C THR A 217 -3.81 21.92 14.55
N VAL A 218 -4.93 22.61 14.80
CA VAL A 218 -5.21 23.23 16.11
C VAL A 218 -5.33 22.16 17.19
N LEU A 219 -6.03 21.06 16.91
CA LEU A 219 -6.18 19.95 17.85
C LEU A 219 -4.83 19.33 18.20
N LEU A 220 -3.97 19.10 17.21
CA LEU A 220 -2.61 18.56 17.41
C LEU A 220 -1.76 19.47 18.31
N ILE A 221 -1.81 20.79 18.09
CA ILE A 221 -1.08 21.76 18.93
C ILE A 221 -1.58 21.72 20.37
N ALA A 222 -2.91 21.68 20.56
CA ALA A 222 -3.52 21.59 21.89
C ALA A 222 -3.13 20.29 22.60
N GLU A 223 -3.19 19.15 21.90
CA GLU A 223 -2.82 17.83 22.44
C GLU A 223 -1.35 17.78 22.87
N ILE A 224 -0.42 18.22 22.01
CA ILE A 224 1.01 18.29 22.36
C ILE A 224 1.22 19.22 23.56
N GLY A 225 0.53 20.37 23.61
CA GLY A 225 0.60 21.30 24.73
C GLY A 225 0.17 20.68 26.05
N ILE A 226 -0.96 19.95 26.05
CA ILE A 226 -1.48 19.24 27.23
C ILE A 226 -0.53 18.13 27.65
N MET A 227 -0.07 17.32 26.70
CA MET A 227 0.84 16.19 26.95
C MET A 227 2.15 16.67 27.56
N VAL A 228 2.78 17.70 27.00
CA VAL A 228 4.03 18.27 27.54
C VAL A 228 3.80 18.88 28.92
N LYS A 229 2.67 19.56 29.16
CA LYS A 229 2.34 20.12 30.47
C LYS A 229 2.15 19.02 31.52
N ALA A 230 1.47 17.93 31.17
CA ALA A 230 1.28 16.77 32.04
C ALA A 230 2.60 16.05 32.35
N ILE A 231 3.44 15.81 31.34
CA ILE A 231 4.77 15.22 31.50
C ILE A 231 5.65 16.07 32.44
N LYS A 232 5.61 17.40 32.29
CA LYS A 232 6.37 18.33 33.16
C LYS A 232 5.85 18.39 34.60
N LYS A 233 4.54 18.21 34.82
CA LYS A 233 3.96 18.18 36.17
C LYS A 233 4.50 17.00 36.99
N GLY A 234 4.82 15.88 36.32
CA GLY A 234 5.28 14.66 36.97
C GLY A 234 4.16 13.99 37.79
N PRO A 235 4.40 12.78 38.33
CA PRO A 235 3.45 12.13 39.22
C PRO A 235 3.28 12.96 40.50
N GLU A 236 2.03 13.17 40.93
CA GLU A 236 1.77 13.68 42.28
C GLU A 236 2.35 12.67 43.28
N ARG A 237 3.29 13.12 44.12
CA ARG A 237 3.86 12.31 45.18
C ARG A 237 2.74 11.96 46.16
N GLY A 238 2.16 10.76 46.01
CA GLY A 238 1.46 10.05 47.08
C GLY A 238 2.44 9.42 48.03
#